data_AF-A0A1M3JYT2-F1
#
_entry.id   AF-A0A1M3JYT2-F1
#
_cell.length_a   1.000
_cell.length_b   1.000
_cell.length_c   1.000
_cell.angle_alpha   90.00
_cell.angle_beta   90.00
_cell.angle_gamma   90.00
#
_symmetry.space_group_name_H-M   'P 1'
#
loop_
_entity.id
_entity.type
_entity.pdbx_description
1 polymer ?
#
loop_
_entity_poly.entity_id
_entity_poly.type
_entity_poly.pdbx_seq_one_letter_code
_entity_poly.pdbx_strand_id
1 'polypeptide(L)'
;MEDNSRREMMDPAVAALMASLESKQAEARLPRRLREKKARERAKIRARRDFRVTYDLPPALKQTIADLAEDLSVSASQLTTLALVRFLEAYHLGEIDISKYRKPSRSPRYDWKLVFPKEWFEKENLMGKKK
;
A
#
# COMPACT_ATOMS: atom_id res chain seq x y z
N MET A 1 42.27 9.46 -9.10
CA MET A 1 41.31 8.33 -9.18
C MET A 1 41.24 7.67 -7.80
N GLU A 2 40.62 8.31 -6.80
CA GLU A 2 40.66 7.84 -5.39
C GLU A 2 39.34 8.07 -4.63
N ASP A 3 38.20 7.97 -5.32
CA ASP A 3 36.90 8.26 -4.68
C ASP A 3 35.91 7.10 -4.71
N ASN A 4 36.29 5.96 -5.33
CA ASN A 4 35.39 4.81 -5.46
C ASN A 4 35.55 3.78 -4.33
N SER A 5 36.68 3.77 -3.62
CA SER A 5 37.02 2.70 -2.66
C SER A 5 36.57 2.96 -1.21
N ARG A 6 36.03 4.15 -0.88
CA ARG A 6 35.51 4.46 0.48
C ARG A 6 34.03 4.13 0.67
N ARG A 7 33.27 3.96 -0.42
CA ARG A 7 31.84 3.58 -0.35
C ARG A 7 31.63 2.09 -0.11
N GLU A 8 32.62 1.25 -0.40
CA GLU A 8 32.51 -0.22 -0.31
C GLU A 8 32.78 -0.80 1.09
N MET A 9 33.21 0.01 2.07
CA MET A 9 33.50 -0.42 3.46
C MET A 9 32.63 0.26 4.54
N MET A 10 31.52 0.90 4.18
CA MET A 10 30.62 1.47 5.18
C MET A 10 29.55 0.45 5.59
N ASP A 11 29.45 0.19 6.90
CA ASP A 11 28.36 -0.57 7.50
C ASP A 11 27.01 0.02 7.01
N PRO A 12 26.07 -0.80 6.51
CA PRO A 12 24.78 -0.34 6.00
C PRO A 12 23.99 0.52 7.00
N ALA A 13 24.18 0.32 8.31
CA ALA A 13 23.56 1.17 9.34
C ALA A 13 24.14 2.60 9.35
N VAL A 14 25.46 2.73 9.14
CA VAL A 14 26.16 4.03 9.08
C VAL A 14 25.82 4.76 7.78
N ALA A 15 25.73 4.04 6.66
CA ALA A 15 25.30 4.61 5.38
C ALA A 15 23.86 5.17 5.47
N ALA A 16 22.94 4.44 6.11
CA ALA A 16 21.56 4.91 6.33
C ALA A 16 21.49 6.15 7.24
N LEU A 17 22.34 6.20 8.29
CA LEU A 17 22.43 7.35 9.19
C LEU A 17 22.95 8.59 8.45
N MET A 18 24.01 8.46 7.65
CA MET A 18 24.57 9.57 6.87
C MET A 18 23.58 10.09 5.84
N ALA A 19 22.86 9.22 5.13
CA ALA A 19 21.78 9.62 4.22
C ALA A 19 20.64 10.38 4.94
N SER A 20 20.32 10.00 6.18
CA SER A 20 19.34 10.72 7.02
C SER A 20 19.84 12.12 7.42
N LEU A 21 21.14 12.27 7.70
CA LEU A 21 21.75 13.54 8.06
C LEU A 21 21.86 14.48 6.86
N GLU A 22 22.31 13.98 5.72
CA GLU A 22 22.40 14.74 4.46
C GLU A 22 21.02 15.23 4.01
N SER A 23 20.00 14.38 4.06
CA SER A 23 18.63 14.79 3.72
C SER A 23 18.09 15.88 4.65
N LYS A 24 18.38 15.82 5.96
CA LYS A 24 18.02 16.89 6.91
C LYS A 24 18.76 18.20 6.62
N GLN A 25 20.05 18.15 6.29
CA GLN A 25 20.83 19.34 5.94
C GLN A 25 20.39 19.95 4.61
N ALA A 26 20.12 19.13 3.59
CA ALA A 26 19.59 19.59 2.31
C ALA A 26 18.23 20.27 2.46
N GLU A 27 17.38 19.77 3.36
CA GLU A 27 16.09 20.38 3.66
C GLU A 27 16.19 21.70 4.42
N ALA A 28 17.19 21.87 5.30
CA ALA A 28 17.45 23.12 6.00
C ALA A 28 17.85 24.25 5.03
N ARG A 29 18.51 23.91 3.91
CA ARG A 29 18.92 24.85 2.85
C ARG A 29 17.78 25.27 1.92
N LEU A 30 16.60 24.64 2.00
CA LEU A 30 15.45 25.01 1.16
C LEU A 30 14.84 26.36 1.58
N PRO A 31 14.33 27.14 0.61
CA PRO A 31 13.52 28.33 0.87
C PRO A 31 12.36 28.04 1.83
N ARG A 32 12.03 29.01 2.69
CA ARG A 32 11.07 28.85 3.81
C ARG A 32 9.71 28.29 3.36
N ARG A 33 9.19 28.75 2.22
CA ARG A 33 7.93 28.26 1.62
C ARG A 33 7.96 26.77 1.26
N LEU A 34 9.07 26.26 0.72
CA LEU A 34 9.21 24.85 0.36
C LEU A 34 9.37 23.95 1.60
N ARG A 35 10.07 24.45 2.63
CA ARG A 35 10.15 23.79 3.94
C ARG A 35 8.77 23.65 4.59
N GLU A 36 7.98 24.72 4.60
CA GLU A 36 6.62 24.71 5.13
C GLU A 36 5.71 23.74 4.36
N LYS A 37 5.79 23.68 3.02
CA LYS A 37 5.04 22.71 2.20
C LYS A 37 5.40 21.26 2.57
N LYS A 38 6.69 20.93 2.65
CA LYS A 38 7.15 19.59 3.07
C LYS A 38 6.74 19.23 4.50
N ALA A 39 6.78 20.19 5.42
CA ALA A 39 6.34 19.98 6.80
C ALA A 39 4.83 19.70 6.88
N ARG A 40 4.01 20.43 6.10
CA ARG A 40 2.57 20.19 5.99
C ARG A 40 2.27 18.81 5.41
N GLU A 41 2.95 18.40 4.35
CA GLU A 41 2.78 17.05 3.77
C GLU A 41 3.16 15.95 4.78
N ARG A 42 4.26 16.12 5.54
CA ARG A 42 4.62 15.19 6.62
C ARG A 42 3.60 15.18 7.76
N ALA A 43 3.06 16.33 8.14
CA ALA A 43 2.00 16.40 9.14
C ALA A 43 0.74 15.67 8.68
N LYS A 44 0.32 15.84 7.41
CA LYS A 44 -0.79 15.08 6.81
C LYS A 44 -0.52 13.57 6.82
N ILE A 45 0.69 13.14 6.46
CA ILE A 45 1.06 11.72 6.50
C ILE A 45 1.00 11.17 7.93
N ARG A 46 1.51 11.92 8.92
CA ARG A 46 1.44 11.52 10.33
C ARG A 46 0.00 11.43 10.85
N ALA A 47 -0.84 12.41 10.52
CA ALA A 47 -2.25 12.39 10.90
C ALA A 47 -3.03 11.21 10.28
N ARG A 48 -2.58 10.70 9.13
CA ARG A 48 -3.14 9.50 8.49
C ARG A 48 -2.69 8.18 9.14
N ARG A 49 -1.71 8.21 10.05
CA ARG A 49 -1.12 6.99 10.64
C ARG A 49 -2.13 6.20 11.47
N ASP A 50 -3.00 6.89 12.21
CA ASP A 50 -4.01 6.26 13.07
C ASP A 50 -5.08 5.54 12.25
N PHE A 51 -5.29 5.96 11.00
CA PHE A 51 -6.22 5.34 10.05
C PHE A 51 -5.55 4.27 9.18
N ARG A 52 -4.24 4.04 9.32
CA ARG A 52 -3.52 3.11 8.46
C ARG A 52 -3.74 1.67 8.93
N VAL A 53 -4.45 0.90 8.12
CA VAL A 53 -4.59 -0.55 8.29
C VAL A 53 -3.71 -1.26 7.27
N THR A 54 -3.04 -2.32 7.69
CA THR A 54 -2.25 -3.18 6.80
C THR A 54 -3.01 -4.49 6.57
N TYR A 55 -3.27 -4.80 5.30
CA TYR A 55 -3.85 -6.07 4.89
C TYR A 55 -2.90 -6.80 3.95
N ASP A 56 -2.84 -8.12 4.08
CA ASP A 56 -2.12 -8.97 3.15
C ASP A 56 -2.98 -9.16 1.90
N LEU A 57 -2.51 -8.62 0.76
CA LEU A 57 -3.19 -8.72 -0.53
C LEU A 57 -2.33 -9.55 -1.50
N PRO A 58 -2.95 -10.41 -2.33
CA PRO A 58 -2.25 -11.06 -3.43
C PRO A 58 -1.55 -10.03 -4.32
N PRO A 59 -0.31 -10.30 -4.79
CA PRO A 59 0.48 -9.33 -5.55
C PRO A 59 -0.22 -8.79 -6.79
N ALA A 60 -0.92 -9.66 -7.53
CA ALA A 60 -1.68 -9.27 -8.72
C ALA A 60 -2.80 -8.28 -8.38
N LEU A 61 -3.60 -8.56 -7.33
CA LEU A 61 -4.68 -7.66 -6.89
C LEU A 61 -4.13 -6.31 -6.44
N LYS A 62 -3.03 -6.32 -5.68
CA LYS A 62 -2.34 -5.08 -5.27
C LYS A 62 -1.92 -4.25 -6.48
N GLN A 63 -1.33 -4.89 -7.51
CA GLN A 63 -0.91 -4.20 -8.71
C GLN A 63 -2.11 -3.64 -9.49
N THR A 64 -3.18 -4.42 -9.68
CA THR A 64 -4.38 -3.95 -10.38
C THR A 64 -5.02 -2.75 -9.70
N ILE A 65 -5.10 -2.72 -8.37
CA ILE A 65 -5.62 -1.56 -7.64
C ILE A 65 -4.72 -0.34 -7.83
N ALA A 66 -3.39 -0.54 -7.88
CA ALA A 66 -2.45 0.55 -8.13
C ALA A 66 -2.58 1.10 -9.55
N ASP A 67 -2.60 0.22 -10.56
CA ASP A 67 -2.78 0.57 -11.98
C ASP A 67 -4.09 1.36 -12.16
N LEU A 68 -5.21 0.87 -11.61
CA LEU A 68 -6.51 1.54 -11.70
C LEU A 68 -6.54 2.90 -10.98
N ALA A 69 -5.87 3.00 -9.83
CA ALA A 69 -5.78 4.26 -9.11
C ALA A 69 -4.98 5.31 -9.88
N GLU A 70 -3.91 4.89 -10.55
CA GLU A 70 -3.10 5.74 -11.44
C GLU A 70 -3.91 6.22 -12.65
N ASP A 71 -4.60 5.30 -13.34
CA ASP A 71 -5.45 5.62 -14.49
C ASP A 71 -6.54 6.64 -14.14
N LEU A 72 -7.14 6.50 -12.95
CA LEU A 72 -8.19 7.40 -12.46
C LEU A 72 -7.63 8.66 -11.75
N SER A 73 -6.31 8.79 -11.61
CA SER A 73 -5.66 9.87 -10.87
C SER A 73 -6.18 10.05 -9.44
N VAL A 74 -6.49 8.94 -8.76
CA VAL A 74 -6.95 8.89 -7.36
C VAL A 74 -5.98 8.11 -6.48
N SER A 75 -6.09 8.21 -5.16
CA SER A 75 -5.27 7.36 -4.29
C SER A 75 -5.82 5.93 -4.22
N ALA A 76 -4.94 4.93 -4.27
CA ALA A 76 -5.31 3.52 -4.07
C ALA A 76 -6.07 3.29 -2.75
N SER A 77 -5.75 4.05 -1.70
CA SER A 77 -6.47 3.99 -0.42
C SER A 77 -7.94 4.42 -0.53
N GLN A 78 -8.23 5.48 -1.29
CA GLN A 78 -9.61 5.94 -1.50
C GLN A 78 -10.38 4.97 -2.38
N LEU A 79 -9.75 4.46 -3.44
CA LEU A 79 -10.34 3.43 -4.30
C LEU A 79 -10.67 2.16 -3.50
N THR A 80 -9.76 1.71 -2.65
CA THR A 80 -9.99 0.56 -1.75
C THR A 80 -11.11 0.86 -0.75
N THR A 81 -11.20 2.08 -0.23
CA THR A 81 -12.28 2.49 0.69
C THR A 81 -13.64 2.39 -0.01
N LEU A 82 -13.76 2.90 -1.23
CA LEU A 82 -14.98 2.78 -2.03
C LEU A 82 -15.36 1.31 -2.24
N ALA A 83 -14.40 0.48 -2.65
CA ALA A 83 -14.64 -0.95 -2.88
C ALA A 83 -15.12 -1.67 -1.61
N LEU A 84 -14.53 -1.37 -0.46
CA LEU A 84 -14.93 -1.96 0.83
C LEU A 84 -16.32 -1.51 1.27
N VAL A 85 -16.67 -0.22 1.11
CA VAL A 85 -18.01 0.29 1.42
C VAL A 85 -19.06 -0.42 0.54
N ARG A 86 -18.81 -0.47 -0.77
CA ARG A 86 -19.71 -1.14 -1.73
C ARG A 86 -19.85 -2.63 -1.42
N PHE A 87 -18.76 -3.29 -1.05
CA PHE A 87 -18.79 -4.69 -0.63
C PHE A 87 -19.67 -4.89 0.63
N LEU A 88 -19.52 -4.04 1.63
CA LEU A 88 -20.32 -4.14 2.85
C LEU A 88 -21.80 -3.88 2.60
N GLU A 89 -22.14 -2.87 1.79
CA GLU A 89 -23.52 -2.62 1.34
C GLU A 89 -24.12 -3.85 0.67
N ALA A 90 -23.43 -4.39 -0.35
CA ALA A 90 -23.88 -5.56 -1.10
C ALA A 90 -24.01 -6.81 -0.21
N TYR A 91 -23.11 -6.98 0.77
CA TYR A 91 -23.22 -8.05 1.77
C TYR A 91 -24.48 -7.91 2.64
N HIS A 92 -24.78 -6.69 3.13
CA HIS A 92 -25.97 -6.46 3.97
C HIS A 92 -27.27 -6.60 3.19
N LEU A 93 -27.24 -6.30 1.89
CA LEU A 93 -28.36 -6.53 0.97
C LEU A 93 -28.51 -8.00 0.54
N GLY A 94 -27.59 -8.88 0.95
CA GLY A 94 -27.63 -10.31 0.60
C GLY A 94 -27.17 -10.61 -0.84
N GLU A 95 -26.61 -9.63 -1.55
CA GLU A 95 -26.08 -9.81 -2.92
C GLU A 95 -24.78 -10.61 -2.92
N ILE A 96 -24.01 -10.53 -1.83
CA ILE A 96 -22.77 -11.27 -1.65
C ILE A 96 -22.97 -12.33 -0.59
N ASP A 97 -22.86 -13.59 -1.01
CA ASP A 97 -22.86 -14.73 -0.10
C ASP A 97 -21.42 -15.19 0.18
N ILE A 98 -20.90 -14.80 1.35
CA ILE A 98 -19.55 -15.15 1.82
C ILE A 98 -19.44 -16.66 2.13
N SER A 99 -20.55 -17.34 2.44
CA SER A 99 -20.53 -18.76 2.84
C SER A 99 -19.94 -19.65 1.74
N LYS A 100 -20.10 -19.25 0.47
CA LYS A 100 -19.54 -19.92 -0.72
C LYS A 100 -18.02 -20.07 -0.69
N TYR A 101 -17.33 -19.17 0.01
CA TYR A 101 -15.86 -19.16 0.11
C TYR A 101 -15.37 -19.69 1.45
N ARG A 102 -16.28 -19.98 2.39
CA ARG A 102 -15.95 -20.32 3.77
C ARG A 102 -15.51 -21.78 3.86
N LYS A 103 -14.33 -22.03 4.45
CA LYS A 103 -13.84 -23.37 4.80
C LYS A 103 -13.39 -23.42 6.25
N PRO A 104 -13.48 -24.57 6.94
CA PRO A 104 -12.94 -24.72 8.28
C PRO A 104 -11.46 -24.31 8.32
N SER A 105 -11.11 -23.52 9.32
CA SER A 105 -9.75 -23.08 9.58
C SER A 105 -9.04 -24.07 10.52
N ARG A 106 -7.73 -24.22 10.33
CA ARG A 106 -6.86 -24.99 11.23
C ARG A 106 -6.18 -24.10 12.28
N SER A 107 -6.38 -22.78 12.20
CA SER A 107 -5.82 -21.82 13.15
C SER A 107 -6.62 -21.85 14.45
N PRO A 108 -5.98 -21.87 15.63
CA PRO A 108 -6.67 -21.79 16.92
C PRO A 108 -7.39 -20.44 17.12
N ARG A 109 -7.09 -19.43 16.28
CA ARG A 109 -7.67 -18.08 16.42
C ARG A 109 -9.00 -17.91 15.69
N TYR A 110 -9.27 -18.70 14.66
CA TYR A 110 -10.43 -18.51 13.79
C TYR A 110 -11.03 -19.86 13.41
N ASP A 111 -12.35 -19.98 13.54
CA ASP A 111 -13.11 -21.18 13.14
C ASP A 111 -13.14 -21.38 11.62
N TRP A 112 -13.11 -20.26 10.87
CA TRP A 112 -13.28 -20.25 9.43
C TRP A 112 -12.18 -19.45 8.73
N LYS A 113 -11.83 -19.89 7.52
CA LYS A 113 -11.02 -19.14 6.57
C LYS A 113 -11.78 -18.96 5.25
N LEU A 114 -11.42 -17.95 4.50
CA LEU A 114 -11.90 -17.77 3.14
C LEU A 114 -10.92 -18.40 2.16
N VAL A 115 -11.44 -19.16 1.20
CA VAL A 115 -10.67 -19.74 0.10
C VAL A 115 -11.25 -19.22 -1.20
N PHE A 116 -10.40 -18.55 -1.96
CA PHE A 116 -10.75 -17.97 -3.24
C PHE A 116 -10.26 -18.86 -4.39
N PRO A 117 -10.96 -18.89 -5.52
CA PRO A 117 -10.45 -19.47 -6.77
C PRO A 117 -9.10 -18.83 -7.14
N LYS A 118 -8.14 -19.63 -7.62
CA LYS A 118 -6.78 -19.12 -7.94
C LYS A 118 -6.81 -18.18 -9.14
N GLU A 119 -7.72 -18.44 -10.06
CA GLU A 119 -7.94 -17.73 -11.32
C GLU A 119 -8.27 -16.25 -11.07
N TRP A 120 -8.82 -15.92 -9.90
CA TRP A 120 -9.12 -14.54 -9.52
C TRP A 120 -7.89 -13.67 -9.33
N PHE A 121 -6.73 -14.28 -9.09
CA PHE A 121 -5.48 -13.55 -8.87
C PHE A 121 -4.58 -13.57 -10.10
N GLU A 122 -5.10 -14.00 -11.25
CA GLU A 122 -4.43 -13.87 -12.54
C GLU A 122 -4.77 -12.48 -13.11
N LYS A 123 -3.74 -11.76 -13.57
CA LYS A 123 -3.87 -10.35 -14.01
C LYS A 123 -4.89 -10.19 -15.14
N GLU A 124 -5.00 -11.17 -16.02
CA GLU A 124 -5.91 -11.19 -17.17
C GLU A 124 -7.40 -11.23 -16.76
N ASN A 125 -7.73 -11.90 -15.65
CA ASN A 125 -9.10 -11.98 -15.16
C ASN A 125 -9.51 -10.71 -14.37
N LEU A 126 -8.54 -10.03 -13.75
CA LEU A 126 -8.77 -8.83 -12.94
C LEU A 126 -9.00 -7.55 -13.77
N MET A 127 -8.39 -7.44 -14.96
CA MET A 127 -8.55 -6.26 -15.81
C MET A 127 -9.83 -6.31 -16.68
N GLY A 128 -10.56 -7.44 -16.65
CA GLY A 128 -11.61 -7.75 -17.60
C GLY A 128 -11.04 -7.98 -18.99
N LYS A 129 -11.49 -9.02 -19.71
CA LYS A 129 -11.14 -9.15 -21.14
C LYS A 129 -11.64 -7.90 -21.86
N LYS A 130 -10.73 -7.02 -22.30
CA LYS A 130 -11.04 -6.04 -23.35
C LYS A 130 -11.42 -6.87 -24.59
N LYS A 131 -12.72 -6.92 -24.89
CA LYS A 131 -13.20 -7.35 -26.20
C LYS A 131 -12.82 -6.30 -27.24
#